data_AF-A0AAP2GT60-F1
#
_entry.id   AF-A0AAP2GT60-F1
#
_cell.length_a   1.000
_cell.length_b   1.000
_cell.length_c   1.000
_cell.angle_alpha   90.00
_cell.angle_beta   90.00
_cell.angle_gamma   90.00
#
_symmetry.space_group_name_H-M   'P 1'
#
loop_
_entity.id
_entity.type
_entity.pdbx_description
1 polymer ?
#
loop_
_entity_poly.entity_id
_entity_poly.type
_entity_poly.pdbx_seq_one_letter_code
_entity_poly.pdbx_strand_id
1 'polypeptide(L)'
;MRKYFLYLSNEFNRFWQIEVLISSCTISITEGRVGTFGKVTNRVCASEKEALKEAVMMAYEKQREGYFEGQEGFIKRYELPRLLKESLLTERTFIVRDRK
;
A
#
# COMPACT_ATOMS: atom_id res chain seq x y z
N MET A 1 13.47 -3.32 6.20
CA MET A 1 13.10 -2.30 5.18
C MET A 1 11.60 -2.33 5.00
N ARG A 2 10.90 -1.19 4.95
CA ARG A 2 9.47 -1.15 4.65
C ARG A 2 9.19 -0.01 3.68
N LYS A 3 8.47 -0.31 2.59
CA LYS A 3 8.05 0.67 1.58
C LYS A 3 6.59 0.49 1.24
N TYR A 4 5.91 1.60 1.00
CA TYR A 4 4.50 1.63 0.63
C TYR A 4 4.33 2.39 -0.67
N PHE A 5 3.53 1.83 -1.56
CA PHE A 5 3.33 2.31 -2.92
C PHE A 5 1.85 2.44 -3.20
N LEU A 6 1.50 3.50 -3.93
CA LEU A 6 0.14 3.80 -4.33
C LEU A 6 0.07 3.84 -5.85
N TYR A 7 -1.01 3.25 -6.38
CA TYR A 7 -1.42 3.41 -7.75
C TYR A 7 -2.83 4.00 -7.75
N LEU A 8 -2.95 5.20 -8.28
CA LEU A 8 -4.20 5.94 -8.31
C LEU A 8 -4.63 6.13 -9.77
N SER A 9 -5.80 5.63 -10.11
CA SER A 9 -6.44 5.86 -11.40
C SER A 9 -7.92 6.18 -11.23
N ASN A 10 -8.58 6.60 -12.31
CA ASN A 10 -10.01 6.88 -12.27
C ASN A 10 -10.83 5.63 -11.92
N GLU A 11 -10.36 4.44 -12.30
CA GLU A 11 -11.12 3.19 -12.12
C GLU A 11 -10.69 2.42 -10.87
N PHE A 12 -9.39 2.41 -10.57
CA PHE A 12 -8.83 1.55 -9.53
C PHE A 12 -7.80 2.30 -8.70
N ASN A 13 -7.92 2.15 -7.39
CA ASN A 13 -6.99 2.69 -6.43
C ASN A 13 -6.41 1.55 -5.64
N ARG A 14 -5.14 1.24 -5.91
CA ARG A 14 -4.45 0.10 -5.34
C ARG A 14 -3.30 0.57 -4.47
N PHE A 15 -3.03 -0.20 -3.43
CA PHE A 15 -1.80 -0.06 -2.68
C PHE A 15 -0.98 -1.34 -2.82
N TRP A 16 0.32 -1.17 -2.71
CA TRP A 16 1.27 -2.26 -2.66
C TRP A 16 2.34 -1.90 -1.62
N GLN A 17 2.57 -2.78 -0.68
CA GLN A 17 3.52 -2.62 0.41
C GLN A 17 4.50 -3.77 0.36
N ILE A 18 5.76 -3.46 0.61
CA ILE A 18 6.80 -4.46 0.80
C ILE A 18 7.54 -4.21 2.10
N GLU A 19 7.72 -5.25 2.87
CA GLU A 19 8.46 -5.27 4.12
C GLU A 19 9.45 -6.42 4.12
N VAL A 20 10.70 -6.14 4.48
CA VAL A 20 11.75 -7.13 4.68
C VAL A 20 11.99 -7.29 6.16
N LEU A 21 11.64 -8.47 6.67
CA LEU A 21 11.87 -8.92 8.03
C LEU A 21 13.25 -9.58 8.11
N ILE A 22 14.25 -8.80 8.53
CA ILE A 22 15.65 -9.23 8.60
C ILE A 22 15.83 -10.46 9.50
N SER A 23 15.14 -10.48 10.65
CA SER A 23 15.21 -11.57 11.63
C SER A 23 14.78 -12.94 11.10
N SER A 24 13.93 -12.97 10.07
CA SER A 24 13.38 -14.20 9.49
C SER A 24 13.75 -14.37 8.01
N CYS A 25 14.63 -13.51 7.47
CA CYS A 25 14.96 -13.45 6.04
C CYS A 25 13.71 -13.52 5.14
N THR A 26 12.61 -12.90 5.57
CA THR A 26 11.30 -13.01 4.92
C THR A 26 10.87 -11.68 4.34
N ILE A 27 10.39 -11.70 3.11
CA ILE A 27 9.72 -10.57 2.45
C ILE A 27 8.21 -10.75 2.63
N SER A 28 7.56 -9.78 3.26
CA SER A 28 6.11 -9.67 3.35
C SER A 28 5.63 -8.63 2.35
N ILE A 29 4.73 -9.04 1.46
CA ILE A 29 4.12 -8.19 0.43
C ILE A 29 2.65 -8.07 0.77
N THR A 30 2.15 -6.86 0.98
CA THR A 30 0.73 -6.59 1.20
C THR A 30 0.19 -5.76 0.06
N GLU A 31 -0.85 -6.23 -0.63
CA GLU A 31 -1.43 -5.50 -1.76
C GLU A 31 -2.95 -5.54 -1.72
N GLY A 32 -3.60 -4.50 -2.23
CA GLY A 32 -5.06 -4.45 -2.22
C GLY A 32 -5.61 -3.13 -2.71
N ARG A 33 -6.92 -2.96 -2.52
CA ARG A 33 -7.57 -1.66 -2.76
C ARG A 33 -7.23 -0.72 -1.61
N VAL A 34 -6.92 0.53 -1.92
CA VAL A 34 -6.67 1.57 -0.91
C VAL A 34 -7.87 1.65 0.05
N GLY A 35 -7.61 1.63 1.36
CA GLY A 35 -8.63 1.61 2.41
C GLY A 35 -9.08 0.21 2.85
N THR A 36 -8.52 -0.86 2.27
CA THR A 36 -8.76 -2.25 2.70
C THR A 36 -7.52 -2.85 3.34
N PHE A 37 -7.67 -3.93 4.10
CA PHE A 37 -6.53 -4.69 4.65
C PHE A 37 -5.67 -5.36 3.56
N GLY A 38 -6.22 -5.57 2.37
CA GLY A 38 -5.54 -6.23 1.26
C GLY A 38 -5.26 -7.72 1.51
N LYS A 39 -4.36 -8.26 0.70
CA LYS A 39 -3.85 -9.64 0.76
C LYS A 39 -2.37 -9.58 1.09
N VAL A 40 -1.95 -10.42 2.04
CA VAL A 40 -0.55 -10.59 2.42
C VAL A 40 0.02 -11.84 1.75
N THR A 41 1.22 -11.71 1.19
CA THR A 41 2.01 -12.80 0.62
C THR A 41 3.40 -12.76 1.23
N ASN A 42 3.81 -13.85 1.87
CA ASN A 42 5.14 -13.98 2.46
C ASN A 42 6.03 -14.82 1.56
N ARG A 43 7.28 -14.40 1.40
CA ARG A 43 8.32 -15.11 0.67
C ARG A 43 9.57 -15.21 1.54
N VAL A 44 9.99 -16.44 1.82
CA VAL A 44 11.22 -16.70 2.57
C VAL A 44 12.39 -16.72 1.59
N CYS A 45 13.47 -16.02 1.93
CA CYS A 45 14.72 -15.96 1.17
C CYS A 45 15.82 -16.70 1.92
N ALA A 46 16.89 -17.07 1.22
CA ALA A 46 18.01 -17.80 1.83
C ALA A 46 18.92 -16.90 2.68
N SER A 47 18.91 -15.59 2.44
CA SER A 47 19.70 -14.62 3.20
C SER A 47 19.05 -13.24 3.24
N GLU A 48 19.43 -12.44 4.25
CA GLU A 48 19.01 -11.04 4.36
C GLU A 48 19.42 -10.22 3.13
N LYS A 49 20.66 -10.41 2.65
CA LYS A 49 21.19 -9.67 1.50
C LYS A 49 20.40 -9.95 0.23
N GLU A 50 19.99 -11.20 0.03
CA GLU A 50 19.13 -11.60 -1.08
C GLU A 50 17.73 -10.99 -0.93
N ALA A 51 17.13 -11.08 0.26
CA ALA A 51 15.81 -10.52 0.54
C ALA A 51 15.75 -9.01 0.26
N LEU A 52 16.79 -8.27 0.68
CA LEU A 52 16.92 -6.83 0.41
C LEU A 52 17.06 -6.54 -1.09
N LYS A 53 17.93 -7.29 -1.80
CA LYS A 53 18.14 -7.10 -3.23
C LYS A 53 16.85 -7.37 -4.02
N GLU A 54 16.14 -8.44 -3.69
CA GLU A 54 14.87 -8.79 -4.32
C GLU A 54 13.79 -7.75 -4.02
N ALA A 55 13.68 -7.31 -2.77
CA ALA A 55 12.71 -6.28 -2.38
C ALA A 55 12.94 -4.93 -3.09
N VAL A 56 14.21 -4.52 -3.26
CA VAL A 56 14.57 -3.31 -4.01
C VAL A 56 14.21 -3.47 -5.49
N MET A 57 14.45 -4.64 -6.08
CA MET A 57 14.09 -4.92 -7.48
C MET A 57 12.58 -4.86 -7.70
N MET A 58 11.79 -5.51 -6.83
CA MET A 58 10.32 -5.46 -6.87
C MET A 58 9.79 -4.03 -6.69
N ALA A 59 10.38 -3.26 -5.78
CA ALA A 59 10.00 -1.86 -5.58
C ALA A 59 10.27 -1.01 -6.84
N TYR A 60 11.40 -1.22 -7.52
CA TYR A 60 11.73 -0.53 -8.76
C TYR A 60 10.78 -0.90 -9.91
N GLU A 61 10.43 -2.18 -10.04
CA GLU A 61 9.44 -2.64 -11.01
C GLU A 61 8.08 -1.97 -10.79
N LYS A 62 7.61 -1.90 -9.53
CA LYS A 62 6.34 -1.23 -9.21
C LYS A 62 6.37 0.26 -9.53
N GLN A 63 7.50 0.95 -9.31
CA GLN A 63 7.66 2.34 -9.75
C GLN A 63 7.53 2.48 -11.27
N ARG A 64 8.10 1.55 -12.05
CA ARG A 64 7.98 1.55 -13.50
C ARG A 64 6.56 1.28 -14.00
N GLU A 65 5.77 0.51 -13.25
CA GLU A 65 4.34 0.30 -13.50
C GLU A 65 3.47 1.55 -13.19
N GLY A 66 4.07 2.62 -12.69
CA GLY A 66 3.37 3.86 -12.35
C GLY A 66 2.89 3.93 -10.90
N TYR A 67 3.30 3.01 -10.04
CA TYR A 67 3.13 3.20 -8.61
C TYR A 67 4.08 4.29 -8.11
N PHE A 68 3.63 5.13 -7.20
CA PHE A 68 4.48 6.11 -6.53
C PHE A 68 4.66 5.76 -5.06
N GLU A 69 5.84 6.06 -4.52
CA GLU A 69 6.14 5.80 -3.11
C GLU A 69 5.35 6.78 -2.23
N GLY A 70 4.66 6.25 -1.22
CA GLY A 70 3.81 6.98 -0.30
C GLY A 70 3.97 6.48 1.12
N GLN A 71 3.11 6.98 2.02
CA GLN A 71 3.02 6.48 3.39
C GLN A 71 1.67 5.81 3.60
N GLU A 72 1.68 4.69 4.31
CA GLU A 72 0.44 4.02 4.72
C GLU A 72 -0.45 5.01 5.51
N GLY A 73 -1.73 5.09 5.14
CA GLY A 73 -2.67 6.05 5.73
C GLY A 73 -2.56 7.49 5.23
N PHE A 74 -1.54 7.84 4.42
CA PHE A 74 -1.39 9.16 3.83
C PHE A 74 -1.60 9.11 2.31
N ILE A 75 -2.78 9.56 1.89
CA ILE A 75 -3.01 9.91 0.48
C ILE A 75 -3.09 11.42 0.38
N LYS A 76 -2.17 12.04 -0.37
CA LYS A 76 -2.21 13.49 -0.60
C LYS A 76 -3.53 13.83 -1.30
N ARG A 77 -4.34 14.70 -0.69
CA ARG A 77 -5.68 15.06 -1.19
C ARG A 77 -5.68 15.58 -2.64
N TYR A 78 -4.56 16.14 -3.09
CA TYR A 78 -4.43 16.72 -4.42
C TYR A 78 -4.17 15.68 -5.53
N GLU A 79 -3.65 14.50 -5.18
CA GLU A 79 -3.32 13.41 -6.11
C GLU A 79 -4.43 12.35 -6.20
N LEU A 80 -5.48 12.48 -5.39
CA LEU A 80 -6.66 11.61 -5.43
C LEU A 80 -7.46 11.85 -6.72
N PRO A 81 -7.72 10.79 -7.52
CA PRO A 81 -8.73 10.81 -8.57
C PRO A 81 -10.06 11.32 -8.01
N ARG A 82 -10.82 12.08 -8.81
CA ARG A 82 -12.09 12.71 -8.36
C ARG A 82 -13.02 11.72 -7.64
N LEU A 83 -13.10 10.49 -8.14
CA LEU A 83 -13.95 9.42 -7.60
C LEU A 83 -13.55 8.97 -6.18
N LEU A 84 -12.26 9.02 -5.83
CA LEU A 84 -11.83 8.73 -4.46
C LEU A 84 -12.18 9.86 -3.49
N LYS A 85 -12.10 11.12 -3.93
CA LYS A 85 -12.48 12.29 -3.11
C LYS A 85 -13.93 12.17 -2.65
N GLU A 86 -14.83 11.76 -3.54
CA GLU A 86 -16.25 11.58 -3.23
C GLU A 86 -16.49 10.39 -2.28
N SER A 87 -15.85 9.24 -2.50
CA SER A 87 -15.99 8.08 -1.62
C SER A 87 -15.49 8.33 -0.18
N LEU A 88 -14.35 9.01 -0.02
CA LEU A 88 -13.77 9.34 1.29
C LEU A 88 -14.54 10.46 2.03
N LEU A 89 -15.25 11.33 1.30
CA LEU A 89 -16.18 12.30 1.88
C LEU A 89 -17.47 11.62 2.36
N THR A 90 -17.89 10.55 1.67
CA THR A 90 -19.13 9.82 2.00
C THR A 90 -18.94 8.94 3.24
N GLU A 91 -17.77 8.31 3.41
CA GLU A 91 -17.46 7.45 4.57
C GLU A 91 -17.26 8.21 5.90
N ARG A 92 -17.17 9.55 5.88
CA ARG A 92 -17.23 10.38 7.10
C ARG A 92 -18.65 10.73 7.56
N THR A 93 -19.68 10.21 6.87
CA THR A 93 -21.09 10.37 7.27
C THR A 93 -21.68 9.13 7.92
N PHE A 94 -20.89 8.37 8.69
CA PHE A 94 -21.47 7.57 9.77
C PHE A 94 -21.54 8.44 11.03
N ILE A 95 -22.59 9.26 11.08
CA ILE A 95 -23.08 9.82 12.33
C ILE A 95 -23.79 8.68 13.08
N VAL A 96 -23.32 8.38 14.28
CA VAL A 96 -24.20 7.99 15.40
C VAL A 96 -23.84 8.97 16.51
N ARG A 97 -24.39 10.20 16.51
CA ARG A 97 -25.63 10.57 17.21
C ARG A 97 -25.85 9.73 18.47
N ASP A 98 -25.34 10.26 19.57
CA ASP A 98 -26.04 10.39 20.87
C ASP A 98 -27.06 9.31 21.24
N ARG A 99 -26.74 8.54 22.27
CA ARG A 99 -27.72 8.14 23.29
C ARG A 99 -27.05 8.19 24.66
N LYS A 100 -27.41 9.27 25.39
CA LYS A 100 -27.70 9.37 26.83
C LYS A 100 -26.92 8.50 27.80
#